data_AF-A0A2H0XB56-F1
#
_entry.id   AF-A0A2H0XB56-F1
#
_cell.length_a   1.000
_cell.length_b   1.000
_cell.length_c   1.000
_cell.angle_alpha   90.00
_cell.angle_beta   90.00
_cell.angle_gamma   90.00
#
_symmetry.space_group_name_H-M   'P 1'
#
loop_
_entity.id
_entity.type
_entity.pdbx_description
1 polymer ?
#
loop_
_entity_poly.entity_id
_entity_poly.type
_entity_poly.pdbx_seq_one_letter_code
_entity_poly.pdbx_strand_id
1 'polypeptide(L)' 'EEGIAEGTIAVMQITGTKKHPTEAWMMYVIMRKPKGIKIISAWRYPGRTPKDARPVIPEDALEELYKLIK' A
#
# COMPACT_ATOMS: atom_id res chain seq x y z
N GLU A 1 9.86 -3.68 1.43
CA GLU A 1 9.77 -3.04 2.76
C GLU A 1 9.00 -3.97 3.69
N GLU A 2 9.16 -3.81 5.00
CA GLU A 2 8.28 -4.45 5.97
C GLU A 2 6.89 -3.82 5.83
N GLY A 3 5.86 -4.66 5.72
CA GLY A 3 4.49 -4.16 5.66
C GLY A 3 4.02 -3.65 7.03
N ILE A 4 2.92 -2.90 7.03
CA ILE A 4 2.32 -2.34 8.25
C ILE A 4 1.87 -3.45 9.19
N ALA A 5 1.35 -4.56 8.64
CA ALA A 5 1.01 -5.75 9.40
C ALA A 5 2.25 -6.63 9.58
N GLU A 6 2.43 -7.15 10.80
CA GLU A 6 3.56 -8.01 11.15
C GLU A 6 3.66 -9.23 10.23
N GLY A 7 4.88 -9.56 9.80
CA GLY A 7 5.17 -10.70 8.94
C GLY A 7 4.73 -10.53 7.47
N THR A 8 4.30 -9.33 7.08
CA THR A 8 3.91 -9.00 5.70
C THR A 8 5.01 -8.26 4.95
N ILE A 9 5.02 -8.41 3.63
CA ILE A 9 5.95 -7.75 2.73
C ILE A 9 5.18 -6.65 1.99
N ALA A 10 5.65 -5.42 2.08
CA ALA A 10 5.16 -4.30 1.28
C ALA A 10 6.11 -4.01 0.10
N VAL A 11 5.54 -3.81 -1.07
CA VAL A 11 6.25 -3.43 -2.29
C VAL A 11 5.54 -2.29 -3.00
N MET A 12 6.33 -1.44 -3.65
CA MET A 12 5.84 -0.35 -4.49
C MET A 12 6.52 -0.40 -5.85
N GLN A 13 5.75 -0.11 -6.90
CA GLN A 13 6.29 0.13 -8.23
C GLN A 13 5.69 1.40 -8.83
N ILE A 14 6.54 2.24 -9.43
CA ILE A 14 6.09 3.35 -10.25
C ILE A 14 5.37 2.79 -11.48
N THR A 15 4.19 3.34 -11.75
CA THR A 15 3.32 2.99 -12.87
C THR A 15 2.71 4.26 -13.49
N GLY A 16 1.87 4.10 -14.51
CA GLY A 16 1.29 5.21 -15.27
C GLY A 16 2.23 5.76 -16.34
N THR A 17 1.95 7.00 -16.77
CA THR A 17 2.70 7.65 -17.86
C THR A 17 3.67 8.69 -17.33
N LYS A 18 4.60 9.18 -18.17
CA LYS A 18 5.50 10.27 -17.80
C LYS A 18 4.75 11.55 -17.36
N LYS A 19 3.61 11.84 -17.98
CA LYS A 19 2.76 13.01 -17.65
C LYS A 19 1.90 12.80 -16.40
N HIS A 20 1.48 11.56 -16.15
CA HIS A 20 0.64 11.18 -15.01
C HIS A 20 1.22 9.95 -14.33
N PRO A 21 2.30 10.11 -13.55
CA PRO A 21 2.87 9.01 -12.81
C PRO A 21 1.93 8.63 -11.66
N THR A 22 1.91 7.34 -11.34
CA THR A 22 1.18 6.78 -10.20
C THR A 22 2.06 5.72 -9.54
N GLU A 23 1.67 5.25 -8.37
CA GLU A 23 2.36 4.15 -7.69
C GLU A 23 1.39 3.01 -7.44
N ALA A 24 1.77 1.80 -7.82
CA ALA A 24 1.06 0.59 -7.41
C ALA A 24 1.71 0.06 -6.14
N TRP A 25 0.92 -0.03 -5.08
CA TRP A 25 1.31 -0.55 -3.79
C TRP A 25 0.66 -1.90 -3.56
N MET A 26 1.43 -2.86 -3.03
CA MET A 26 0.94 -4.19 -2.70
C MET A 26 1.54 -4.66 -1.39
N MET A 27 0.70 -5.27 -0.55
CA MET A 27 1.12 -6.00 0.63
C MET A 27 0.76 -7.47 0.48
N TYR A 28 1.70 -8.36 0.74
CA TYR A 28 1.48 -9.80 0.61
C TYR A 28 2.28 -10.62 1.63
N VAL A 29 1.91 -11.88 1.78
CA VAL A 29 2.69 -12.88 2.52
C VAL A 29 3.01 -14.06 1.63
N ILE A 30 4.21 -14.62 1.80
CA ILE A 30 4.62 -15.85 1.14
C ILE A 30 4.18 -17.02 2.01
N MET A 31 3.17 -17.75 1.56
CA MET A 31 2.63 -18.91 2.26
C MET A 31 3.46 -20.16 1.99
N ARG A 32 3.79 -20.91 3.05
CA ARG A 32 4.46 -22.21 2.93
C ARG A 32 3.48 -23.35 2.64
N LYS A 33 2.25 -23.29 3.20
CA LYS A 33 1.17 -24.27 3.00
C LYS A 33 -0.22 -23.60 3.08
N PRO A 34 -1.07 -23.71 2.05
CA PRO A 34 -0.70 -24.07 0.68
C PRO A 34 0.45 -23.17 0.19
N LYS A 35 1.33 -23.69 -0.67
CA LYS A 35 2.38 -22.87 -1.26
C LYS A 35 1.73 -21.80 -2.12
N GLY A 36 2.08 -20.54 -1.91
CA GLY A 36 1.53 -19.45 -2.72
C GLY A 36 1.85 -18.07 -2.16
N ILE A 37 1.38 -17.05 -2.87
CA ILE A 37 1.41 -15.66 -2.41
C ILE A 37 -0.01 -15.28 -2.05
N LYS A 38 -0.24 -14.89 -0.79
CA LYS A 38 -1.52 -14.31 -0.38
C LYS A 38 -1.39 -12.79 -0.39
N ILE A 39 -2.06 -12.17 -1.34
CA ILE A 39 -2.17 -10.72 -1.41
C ILE A 39 -3.14 -10.27 -0.31
N ILE A 40 -2.71 -9.30 0.50
CA ILE A 40 -3.48 -8.74 1.60
C ILE A 40 -4.17 -7.46 1.14
N SER A 41 -3.43 -6.57 0.50
CA SER A 41 -3.95 -5.33 -0.04
C SER A 41 -3.23 -4.95 -1.32
N ALA A 42 -3.97 -4.29 -2.21
CA ALA A 42 -3.44 -3.68 -3.42
C ALA A 42 -4.18 -2.37 -3.65
N TRP A 43 -3.44 -1.29 -3.88
CA TRP A 43 -4.02 0.03 -4.07
C TRP A 43 -3.09 0.89 -4.93
N ARG A 44 -3.63 1.98 -5.49
CA ARG A 44 -2.90 2.87 -6.39
C ARG A 44 -2.90 4.29 -5.84
N TYR A 45 -1.71 4.84 -5.66
CA TYR A 45 -1.54 6.23 -5.25
C TYR A 45 -1.46 7.16 -6.46
N PRO A 46 -2.22 8.27 -6.51
CA PRO A 46 -2.07 9.28 -7.54
C PRO A 46 -0.81 10.11 -7.29
N GLY A 47 0.18 10.01 -8.16
CA GLY A 47 1.43 10.78 -8.07
C GLY A 47 2.64 9.94 -7.67
N ARG A 48 3.61 10.59 -7.02
CA ARG A 48 4.85 9.97 -6.52
C ARG A 48 5.09 10.37 -5.08
N THR A 49 5.38 9.40 -4.26
CA THR A 49 5.80 9.58 -2.87
C THR A 49 7.25 10.09 -2.87
N PRO A 50 7.58 11.14 -2.09
CA PRO A 50 8.97 11.54 -1.90
C PRO A 50 9.82 10.37 -1.37
N LYS A 51 11.11 10.36 -1.70
CA LYS A 51 12.02 9.32 -1.19
C LYS A 51 12.00 9.33 0.34
N ASP A 52 11.92 8.12 0.92
CA ASP A 52 11.89 7.87 2.37
C ASP A 52 10.68 8.46 3.11
N ALA A 53 9.66 8.94 2.38
CA ALA A 53 8.39 9.38 2.94
C ALA A 53 7.32 8.29 2.82
N ARG A 54 6.31 8.35 3.70
CA ARG A 54 5.08 7.57 3.52
C ARG A 54 4.11 8.33 2.63
N PRO A 55 3.26 7.62 1.87
CA PRO A 55 2.13 8.24 1.17
C PRO A 55 1.27 9.04 2.16
N VAL A 56 0.91 10.26 1.78
CA VAL A 56 0.04 11.11 2.59
C VAL A 56 -1.37 10.56 2.52
N ILE A 57 -1.94 10.21 3.67
CA ILE A 57 -3.34 9.80 3.80
C ILE A 57 -4.15 11.09 4.01
N PRO A 58 -5.18 11.35 3.17
CA PRO A 58 -6.08 12.48 3.37
C PRO A 58 -6.77 12.45 4.73
N GLU A 59 -6.98 13.63 5.34
CA GLU A 59 -7.57 13.76 6.68
C GLU A 59 -9.00 13.23 6.75
N ASP A 60 -9.80 13.48 5.71
CA ASP A 60 -11.17 12.99 5.58
C ASP A 60 -11.25 11.46 5.60
N ALA A 61 -10.29 10.78 4.98
CA ALA A 61 -10.18 9.32 5.02
C ALA A 61 -9.84 8.81 6.43
N LEU A 62 -9.00 9.52 7.18
CA LEU A 62 -8.69 9.17 8.58
C LEU A 62 -9.90 9.40 9.48
N GLU A 63 -10.61 10.51 9.32
CA GLU A 63 -11.83 10.80 10.07
C GLU A 63 -12.90 9.72 9.88
N GLU A 64 -13.11 9.27 8.64
CA GLU A 64 -14.05 8.19 8.34
C GLU A 64 -13.63 6.88 9.04
N LEU A 65 -12.35 6.52 8.97
CA LEU A 65 -11.82 5.33 9.64
C LEU A 65 -12.04 5.39 11.16
N TYR A 66 -11.79 6.54 11.79
CA TYR A 66 -12.00 6.70 13.23
C TYR A 66 -13.48 6.64 13.63
N LYS A 67 -14.40 7.06 12.76
CA LYS A 67 -15.84 6.92 13.00
C LYS A 67 -16.29 5.45 12.96
N LEU A 68 -15.64 4.60 12.15
CA LEU A 68 -15.98 3.18 12.04
C LEU A 68 -15.46 2.32 13.20
N ILE A 69 -14.40 2.78 13.89
CA ILE A 69 -13.78 2.06 15.01
C ILE A 69 -14.45 2.43 16.36
N LYS A 70 -15.16 3.56 16.41
CA LYS A 70 -15.98 3.98 17.56
C LYS A 70 -17.34 3.28 17.57
#